data_AF-A0A5B6YFE2-F1
#
_entry.id   AF-A0A5B6YFE2-F1
#
_cell.length_a   1.000
_cell.length_b   1.000
_cell.length_c   1.000
_cell.angle_alpha   90.00
_cell.angle_beta   90.00
_cell.angle_gamma   90.00
#
_symmetry.space_group_name_H-M   'P 1'
#
loop_
_entity.id
_entity.type
_entity.pdbx_description
1 polymer ?
#
loop_
_entity_poly.entity_id
_entity_poly.type
_entity_poly.pdbx_seq_one_letter_code
_entity_poly.pdbx_strand_id
1 'polypeptide(L)' 'YLPTGPELATSSPLLSLSFSPLPLLLDFPTVGEPHYAQAIPAELIKDKSVKFHRLAESTHPEVVRSEQDG' A
#
# COMPACT_ATOMS: atom_id res chain seq x y z
N TYR A 1 10.81 -17.67 1.66
CA TYR A 1 11.41 -16.64 0.79
C TYR A 1 12.91 -16.83 0.69
N LEU A 2 13.55 -16.25 -0.33
CA LEU A 2 15.02 -16.19 -0.35
C LEU A 2 15.51 -15.40 0.86
N PRO A 3 16.67 -15.74 1.44
CA PRO A 3 17.22 -15.01 2.58
C PRO A 3 17.59 -13.57 2.18
N THR A 4 17.12 -12.59 2.95
CA THR A 4 17.28 -11.14 2.67
C THR A 4 18.25 -10.43 3.63
N GLY A 5 18.98 -11.18 4.46
CA GLY A 5 19.85 -10.63 5.49
C GLY A 5 19.32 -10.89 6.90
N PRO A 6 19.76 -10.12 7.91
CA PRO A 6 19.43 -10.36 9.31
C PRO A 6 17.95 -10.09 9.63
N GLU A 7 17.30 -9.20 8.89
CA GLU A 7 15.86 -8.97 8.99
C GLU A 7 15.13 -9.86 7.98
N LEU A 8 14.25 -10.72 8.51
CA LEU A 8 13.46 -11.66 7.73
C LEU A 8 12.08 -11.09 7.47
N ALA A 9 11.61 -11.20 6.23
CA ALA A 9 10.23 -10.91 5.91
C ALA A 9 9.29 -11.96 6.52
N THR A 10 8.17 -11.50 7.09
CA THR A 10 7.12 -12.35 7.66
C THR A 10 6.18 -12.82 6.54
N SER A 11 5.82 -14.11 6.55
CA SER A 11 4.85 -14.67 5.58
C SER A 11 3.43 -14.17 5.85
N SER A 12 2.70 -13.84 4.78
CA SER A 12 1.29 -13.48 4.80
C SER A 12 0.54 -14.29 3.72
N PRO A 13 -0.04 -15.45 4.08
CA PRO A 13 -0.73 -16.31 3.14
C PRO A 13 -2.16 -15.81 2.82
N LEU A 14 -2.52 -15.83 1.54
CA LEU A 14 -3.87 -15.61 1.04
C LEU A 14 -4.52 -16.95 0.67
N LEU A 15 -5.58 -17.29 1.39
CA LEU A 15 -6.35 -18.53 1.21
C LEU A 15 -7.71 -18.23 0.57
N SER A 16 -8.21 -19.12 -0.30
CA SER A 16 -9.57 -19.00 -0.83
C SER A 16 -10.58 -19.78 0.00
N LEU A 17 -11.58 -19.07 0.54
CA LEU A 17 -12.74 -19.70 1.19
C LEU A 17 -13.78 -20.24 0.20
N SER A 18 -13.62 -19.97 -1.11
CA SER A 18 -14.61 -20.34 -2.14
C SER A 18 -14.52 -21.82 -2.57
N PHE A 19 -13.46 -22.52 -2.18
CA PHE A 19 -13.23 -23.91 -2.56
C PHE A 19 -13.09 -24.80 -1.31
N SER A 20 -13.46 -26.07 -1.46
CA SER A 20 -13.15 -27.13 -0.49
C SER A 20 -12.37 -28.22 -1.24
N PRO A 21 -11.07 -28.46 -0.92
CA PRO A 21 -10.32 -27.91 0.21
C PRO A 21 -9.95 -26.42 0.04
N LEU A 22 -9.57 -25.79 1.15
CA LEU A 22 -9.20 -24.38 1.27
C LEU A 22 -7.78 -24.17 0.73
N PRO A 23 -7.61 -23.74 -0.53
CA PRO A 23 -6.31 -23.71 -1.18
C PRO A 23 -5.56 -22.42 -0.83
N LEU A 24 -4.24 -22.54 -0.66
CA LEU A 24 -3.33 -21.41 -0.67
C LEU A 24 -3.25 -20.85 -2.09
N LEU A 25 -3.73 -19.61 -2.26
CA LEU A 25 -3.65 -18.91 -3.54
C LEU A 25 -2.29 -18.26 -3.73
N LEU A 26 -1.78 -17.62 -2.67
CA LEU A 26 -0.54 -16.85 -2.74
C LEU A 26 0.05 -16.67 -1.33
N ASP A 27 1.36 -16.57 -1.25
CA ASP A 27 2.08 -16.19 -0.04
C ASP A 27 2.91 -14.95 -0.39
N PHE A 28 2.80 -13.89 0.41
CA PHE A 28 3.55 -12.65 0.20
C PHE A 28 4.48 -12.36 1.38
N PRO A 29 5.69 -11.84 1.12
CA PRO A 29 6.58 -11.36 2.17
C PRO A 29 6.11 -9.99 2.67
N THR A 30 6.01 -9.85 3.99
CA THR A 30 5.67 -8.59 4.68
C THR A 30 6.84 -8.11 5.55
N VAL A 31 6.94 -6.80 5.73
CA VAL A 31 7.98 -6.14 6.54
C VAL A 31 7.32 -5.49 7.76
N GLY A 32 8.01 -5.47 8.90
CA GLY A 32 7.55 -4.78 10.11
C GLY A 32 6.42 -5.48 10.87
N GLU A 33 6.22 -6.79 10.67
CA GLU A 33 5.27 -7.64 11.40
C GLU A 33 3.86 -7.03 11.57
N PRO A 34 3.13 -6.79 10.46
CA PRO A 34 1.80 -6.19 10.54
C PRO A 34 0.84 -7.07 11.37
N HIS A 35 0.20 -6.48 12.38
CA HIS A 35 -0.72 -7.19 13.28
C HIS A 35 -2.15 -7.30 12.76
N TYR A 36 -2.56 -6.41 11.86
CA TYR A 36 -3.92 -6.37 11.32
C TYR A 36 -3.90 -6.04 9.83
N ALA A 37 -4.84 -6.62 9.10
CA ALA A 37 -5.12 -6.31 7.70
C ALA A 37 -6.62 -6.22 7.48
N GLN A 38 -7.03 -5.35 6.56
CA GLN A 38 -8.42 -5.19 6.17
C GLN A 38 -8.53 -5.04 4.66
N ALA A 39 -9.48 -5.75 4.06
CA ALA A 39 -9.85 -5.58 2.67
C ALA A 39 -11.18 -4.82 2.58
N ILE A 40 -11.28 -3.91 1.61
CA ILE A 40 -12.52 -3.22 1.26
C ILE A 40 -12.69 -3.23 -0.27
N PRO A 41 -13.94 -3.18 -0.79
CA PRO A 41 -14.16 -3.00 -2.22
C PRO A 41 -13.49 -1.72 -2.73
N ALA A 42 -12.75 -1.84 -3.84
CA ALA A 42 -12.00 -0.73 -4.42
C ALA A 42 -12.89 0.46 -4.81
N GLU A 43 -14.13 0.18 -5.25
CA GLU A 43 -15.13 1.19 -5.62
C GLU A 43 -15.44 2.20 -4.49
N LEU A 44 -15.22 1.82 -3.22
CA LEU A 44 -15.48 2.72 -2.09
C LEU A 44 -14.47 3.87 -1.98
N ILE A 45 -13.25 3.69 -2.52
CA ILE A 45 -12.13 4.62 -2.36
C ILE A 45 -11.49 5.10 -3.66
N LYS A 46 -11.60 4.34 -4.75
CA LYS A 46 -10.89 4.59 -6.01
C LYS A 46 -11.11 6.01 -6.53
N ASP A 47 -12.36 6.47 -6.53
CA ASP A 47 -12.73 7.78 -7.07
C ASP A 47 -12.48 8.94 -6.08
N LYS A 48 -12.13 8.61 -4.83
CA LYS A 48 -11.78 9.57 -3.77
C LYS A 48 -10.28 9.76 -3.61
N SER A 49 -9.46 8.99 -4.33
CA SER A 49 -8.00 9.04 -4.22
C SER A 49 -7.46 10.31 -4.90
N VAL A 50 -6.67 11.09 -4.17
CA VAL A 50 -6.01 12.30 -4.69
C VAL A 50 -4.89 11.88 -5.63
N LYS A 51 -5.04 12.20 -6.92
CA LYS A 51 -4.01 11.91 -7.93
C LYS A 51 -2.90 12.96 -7.97
N PHE A 52 -3.28 14.22 -7.79
CA PHE A 52 -2.37 15.35 -7.83
C PHE A 52 -2.76 16.34 -6.75
N HIS A 53 -1.77 16.82 -5.99
CA HIS A 53 -1.94 17.96 -5.11
C HIS A 53 -1.84 19.24 -5.94
N ARG A 54 -2.74 20.20 -5.70
CA ARG A 54 -2.69 21.48 -6.41
C ARG A 54 -1.53 22.30 -5.86
N LEU A 55 -0.59 22.68 -6.72
CA LEU A 55 0.56 23.51 -6.33
C LEU A 55 0.13 24.84 -5.67
N ALA A 56 -0.95 25.44 -6.16
CA ALA A 56 -1.53 26.66 -5.60
C ALA A 56 -1.95 26.52 -4.13
N GLU A 57 -2.29 25.32 -3.67
CA GLU A 57 -2.75 25.03 -2.29
C GLU A 57 -1.60 24.57 -1.38
N SER A 58 -0.36 24.48 -1.89
CA SER A 58 0.78 24.05 -1.09
C SER A 58 1.09 25.08 0.02
N THR A 59 1.22 24.59 1.25
CA THR A 59 1.62 25.35 2.44
C THR A 59 3.06 25.08 2.86
N HIS A 60 3.86 24.47 1.98
CA HIS A 60 5.26 24.17 2.28
C HIS A 60 6.07 25.48 2.44
N PRO A 61 7.03 25.57 3.39
CA PRO A 61 7.81 26.79 3.62
C PRO A 61 8.58 27.28 2.38
N GLU A 62 9.03 26.35 1.53
CA GLU A 62 9.83 26.61 0.33
C GLU A 62 9.01 26.39 -0.96
N VAL A 63 7.73 26.74 -0.95
CA VAL A 63 6.83 26.52 -2.09
C VAL A 63 7.15 27.43 -3.28
N VAL A 64 7.31 26.83 -4.45
CA VAL A 64 7.37 27.52 -5.75
C VAL A 64 6.01 27.34 -6.44
N ARG A 65 5.28 28.44 -6.66
CA ARG A 65 3.93 28.41 -7.24
C ARG A 65 3.89 28.77 -8.73
N SER A 66 4.96 29.39 -9.22
CA SER A 66 5.15 29.75 -10.62
C SER A 66 6.63 29.62 -10.99
N GLU A 67 6.93 29.56 -12.30
CA GLU A 67 8.32 29.51 -12.79
C GLU A 67 9.15 30.74 -12.39
N GLN A 68 8.50 31.86 -12.08
CA GLN A 68 9.20 33.08 -11.63
C GLN A 68 9.65 33.01 -10.16
N ASP A 69 9.07 32.09 -9.38
CA ASP A 69 9.36 31.95 -7.95
C ASP A 69 10.56 31.01 -7.67
N GLY A 70 11.09 30.33 -8.70
CA GLY A 70 12.24 29.42 -8.62
C GLY A 70 13.47 29.99 -9.32
#